data_AF-X8IGG2-F1
#
_entry.id   AF-X8IGG2-F1
#
_cell.length_a   1.000
_cell.length_b   1.000
_cell.length_c   1.000
_cell.angle_alpha   90.00
_cell.angle_beta   90.00
_cell.angle_gamma   90.00
#
_symmetry.space_group_name_H-M   'P 1'
#
loop_
_entity.id
_entity.type
_entity.pdbx_description
1 polymer ?
#
loop_
_entity_poly.entity_id
_entity_poly.type
_entity_poly.pdbx_seq_one_letter_code
_entity_poly.pdbx_strand_id
1 'polypeptide(L)'
;MLCKKKKVKKNYGALSFLPIIIFLGLYVGCGIYFTIKGVENPFSRMSRYVAVLFLICIAFIFYDRKTSLDEKIEIYSQGAGKSGVMLLGIIVLMAGAFSEGASAIGGKASMVNIGLSLIPIFVQQRE
;
A
#
# COMPACT_ATOMS: atom_id res chain seq x y z
N MET A 1 -1.98 15.23 36.37
CA MET A 1 -3.35 15.39 35.88
C MET A 1 -3.35 15.07 34.40
N LEU A 2 -3.79 13.86 34.00
CA LEU A 2 -4.31 13.48 32.67
C LEU A 2 -4.64 11.98 32.77
N CYS A 3 -5.86 11.71 33.22
CA CYS A 3 -6.43 10.36 33.29
C CYS A 3 -6.66 9.87 31.86
N LYS A 4 -5.76 9.01 31.36
CA LYS A 4 -5.86 8.37 30.05
C LYS A 4 -7.08 7.44 30.06
N LYS A 5 -8.22 7.90 29.52
CA LYS A 5 -9.42 7.08 29.34
C LYS A 5 -9.06 5.82 28.52
N LYS A 6 -8.94 4.67 29.19
CA LYS A 6 -8.99 3.35 28.55
C LYS A 6 -10.40 3.18 27.97
N LYS A 7 -10.58 3.42 26.66
CA LYS A 7 -11.83 3.05 25.97
C LYS A 7 -11.96 1.52 26.00
N VAL A 8 -13.12 1.09 26.48
CA VAL A 8 -13.55 -0.31 26.69
C VAL A 8 -13.31 -1.14 25.42
N LYS A 9 -12.68 -2.31 25.58
CA LYS A 9 -12.56 -3.33 24.53
C LYS A 9 -13.97 -3.84 24.18
N LYS A 10 -14.60 -3.25 23.18
CA LYS A 10 -15.78 -3.85 22.54
C LYS A 10 -15.26 -4.89 21.55
N ASN A 11 -15.66 -6.15 21.75
CA ASN A 11 -15.31 -7.26 20.88
C ASN A 11 -16.00 -7.09 19.51
N TYR A 12 -15.37 -6.32 18.62
CA TYR A 12 -15.76 -6.23 17.21
C TYR A 12 -15.21 -7.43 16.42
N GLY A 13 -15.47 -8.66 16.89
CA GLY A 13 -14.92 -9.87 16.28
C GLY A 13 -15.29 -10.03 14.80
N ALA A 14 -16.52 -9.66 14.43
CA ALA A 14 -16.99 -9.68 13.05
C ALA A 14 -16.73 -8.38 12.27
N LEU A 15 -16.56 -7.23 12.96
CA LEU A 15 -16.38 -5.93 12.30
C LEU A 15 -14.92 -5.68 11.86
N SER A 16 -13.93 -6.38 12.42
CA SER A 16 -12.53 -6.27 12.02
C SER A 16 -12.23 -6.86 10.63
N PHE A 17 -13.09 -7.74 10.12
CA PHE A 17 -12.97 -8.29 8.77
C PHE A 17 -13.54 -7.38 7.68
N LEU A 18 -14.31 -6.35 8.06
CA LEU A 18 -14.93 -5.43 7.13
C LEU A 18 -13.94 -4.76 6.16
N PRO A 19 -12.76 -4.23 6.59
CA PRO A 19 -11.75 -3.73 5.64
C PRO A 19 -11.23 -4.81 4.70
N ILE A 20 -11.11 -6.07 5.13
CA ILE A 20 -10.65 -7.17 4.27
C ILE A 20 -11.72 -7.53 3.23
N ILE A 21 -12.99 -7.64 3.63
CA ILE A 21 -14.09 -7.94 2.71
C ILE A 21 -14.29 -6.80 1.71
N ILE A 22 -14.24 -5.54 2.14
CA ILE A 22 -14.38 -4.39 1.24
C ILE A 22 -13.18 -4.31 0.30
N PHE A 23 -11.95 -4.55 0.79
CA PHE A 23 -10.76 -4.56 -0.06
C PHE A 23 -10.88 -5.63 -1.15
N LEU A 24 -11.25 -6.85 -0.77
CA LEU A 24 -11.40 -7.96 -1.71
C LEU A 24 -12.53 -7.71 -2.70
N GLY A 25 -13.68 -7.23 -2.22
CA GLY A 25 -14.84 -6.89 -3.05
C GLY A 25 -14.57 -5.75 -4.03
N LEU A 26 -13.89 -4.69 -3.59
CA LEU A 26 -13.53 -3.56 -4.46
C LEU A 26 -12.44 -3.95 -5.45
N TYR A 27 -11.40 -4.67 -5.01
CA TYR A 27 -10.29 -5.09 -5.86
C TYR A 27 -10.73 -6.10 -6.93
N VAL A 28 -11.46 -7.14 -6.52
CA VAL A 28 -11.97 -8.17 -7.44
C VAL A 28 -13.13 -7.63 -8.28
N GLY A 29 -14.04 -6.86 -7.67
CA GLY A 29 -15.18 -6.24 -8.36
C GLY A 29 -14.77 -5.23 -9.42
N CYS A 30 -13.79 -4.36 -9.13
CA CYS A 30 -13.23 -3.48 -10.14
C CYS A 30 -12.43 -4.25 -11.20
N GLY A 31 -11.68 -5.31 -10.83
CA GLY A 31 -10.99 -6.16 -11.80
C GLY A 31 -11.93 -6.81 -12.81
N ILE A 32 -13.08 -7.30 -12.35
CA ILE A 32 -14.13 -7.88 -13.20
C ILE A 32 -14.82 -6.79 -14.04
N TYR A 33 -15.15 -5.64 -13.44
CA TYR A 33 -15.78 -4.53 -14.15
C TYR A 33 -14.91 -3.98 -15.29
N PHE A 34 -13.59 -3.86 -15.06
CA PHE A 34 -12.64 -3.41 -16.07
C PHE A 34 -12.37 -4.47 -17.15
N THR A 35 -12.46 -5.75 -16.79
CA THR A 35 -12.41 -6.88 -17.73
C THR A 35 -13.60 -6.87 -18.69
N ILE A 36 -14.81 -6.56 -18.20
CA ILE A 36 -16.03 -6.47 -19.03
C ILE A 36 -16.01 -5.24 -19.95
N LYS A 37 -15.30 -4.16 -19.57
CA LYS A 37 -15.16 -2.93 -20.36
C LYS A 37 -14.10 -3.01 -21.47
N GLY A 38 -13.42 -4.14 -21.64
CA GLY A 38 -12.57 -4.41 -22.82
C GLY A 38 -11.28 -3.59 -22.90
N VAL A 39 -10.71 -3.17 -21.77
CA VAL A 39 -9.46 -2.39 -21.74
C VAL A 39 -8.27 -3.33 -21.55
N GLU A 40 -7.30 -3.28 -22.46
CA GLU A 40 -6.02 -3.99 -22.32
C GLU A 40 -5.31 -3.55 -21.03
N ASN A 41 -5.03 -4.52 -20.15
CA ASN A 41 -4.39 -4.40 -18.83
C ASN A 41 -5.25 -3.80 -17.69
N PRO A 42 -6.36 -4.48 -17.31
CA PRO A 42 -7.26 -4.04 -16.24
C PRO A 42 -6.59 -3.96 -14.86
N PHE A 43 -5.55 -4.76 -14.62
CA PHE A 43 -4.80 -4.77 -13.36
C PHE A 43 -3.60 -3.80 -13.33
N SER A 44 -3.11 -3.32 -14.48
CA SER A 44 -2.01 -2.32 -14.52
C SER A 44 -2.51 -0.90 -14.29
N ARG A 45 -3.76 -0.60 -14.66
CA ARG A 45 -4.40 0.68 -14.36
C ARG A 45 -4.92 0.75 -12.92
N MET A 46 -5.40 -0.37 -12.39
CA MET A 46 -5.91 -0.42 -11.03
C MET A 46 -4.76 -0.66 -10.04
N SER A 47 -4.02 0.41 -9.80
CA SER A 47 -3.01 0.45 -8.75
C SER A 47 -3.63 0.04 -7.41
N ARG A 48 -3.11 -1.02 -6.78
CA ARG A 48 -3.52 -1.51 -5.45
C ARG A 48 -3.60 -0.39 -4.40
N TYR A 49 -2.76 0.64 -4.57
CA TYR A 49 -2.76 1.85 -3.76
C TYR A 49 -4.10 2.60 -3.79
N VAL A 50 -4.82 2.62 -4.93
CA VAL A 50 -6.13 3.27 -5.06
C VAL A 50 -7.20 2.51 -4.28
N ALA A 51 -7.19 1.17 -4.34
CA ALA A 51 -8.12 0.34 -3.56
C ALA A 51 -7.94 0.56 -2.05
N VAL A 52 -6.68 0.68 -1.60
CA VAL A 52 -6.35 0.96 -0.19
C VAL A 52 -6.81 2.37 0.21
N LEU A 53 -6.64 3.39 -0.64
CA LEU A 53 -7.14 4.75 -0.37
C LEU A 53 -8.66 4.79 -0.22
N PHE A 54 -9.40 4.16 -1.14
CA PHE A 54 -10.87 4.05 -1.03
C PHE A 54 -11.27 3.32 0.25
N LEU A 55 -10.54 2.26 0.63
CA LEU A 55 -10.76 1.53 1.87
C LEU A 55 -10.62 2.43 3.10
N ILE A 56 -9.57 3.27 3.13
CA ILE A 56 -9.31 4.19 4.24
C ILE A 56 -10.40 5.26 4.29
N CYS A 57 -10.82 5.81 3.16
CA CYS A 57 -11.92 6.76 3.09
C CYS A 57 -13.24 6.15 3.60
N ILE A 58 -13.58 4.95 3.11
CA ILE A 58 -14.79 4.22 3.53
C ILE A 58 -14.70 3.85 5.00
N ALA A 59 -13.54 3.41 5.50
CA ALA A 59 -13.33 3.14 6.92
C ALA A 59 -13.52 4.41 7.76
N PHE A 60 -12.99 5.56 7.33
CA PHE A 60 -13.18 6.83 8.03
C PHE A 60 -14.66 7.22 8.17
N ILE A 61 -15.43 6.98 7.09
CA ILE A 61 -16.87 7.27 6.98
C ILE A 61 -17.72 6.25 7.76
N PHE A 62 -17.39 4.96 7.70
CA PHE A 62 -18.18 3.87 8.28
C PHE A 62 -17.92 3.67 9.78
N TYR A 63 -16.74 4.06 10.29
CA TYR A 63 -16.36 3.76 11.68
C TYR A 63 -17.07 4.61 12.73
N ASP A 64 -17.69 5.76 12.39
CA ASP A 64 -18.71 6.39 13.25
C ASP A 64 -19.27 7.68 12.62
N ARG A 65 -20.59 7.89 12.69
CA ARG A 65 -21.29 9.13 12.27
C ARG A 65 -21.34 10.19 13.38
N LYS A 66 -20.86 9.89 14.61
CA LYS A 66 -20.96 10.75 15.80
C LYS A 66 -19.63 11.24 16.40
N THR A 67 -18.48 10.84 15.88
CA THR A 67 -17.16 11.31 16.38
C THR A 67 -16.63 12.40 15.46
N SER A 68 -16.19 13.54 16.03
CA SER A 68 -15.62 14.67 15.27
C SER A 68 -14.45 14.20 14.40
N LEU A 69 -14.33 14.75 13.19
CA LEU A 69 -13.24 14.42 12.25
C LEU A 69 -11.86 14.63 12.89
N ASP A 70 -11.73 15.60 13.79
CA ASP A 70 -10.52 15.85 14.58
C ASP A 70 -10.05 14.62 15.38
N GLU A 71 -10.94 13.95 16.12
CA GLU A 71 -10.56 12.79 16.94
C GLU A 71 -10.12 11.60 16.04
N LYS A 72 -10.73 11.46 14.86
CA LYS A 72 -10.33 10.42 13.88
C LYS A 72 -8.95 10.71 13.28
N ILE A 73 -8.68 11.98 12.94
CA ILE A 73 -7.39 12.42 12.40
C ILE A 73 -6.30 12.30 13.47
N GLU A 74 -6.59 12.63 14.73
CA GLU A 74 -5.64 12.52 15.83
C GLU A 74 -5.25 11.06 16.10
N ILE A 75 -6.20 10.13 16.11
CA ILE A 75 -5.94 8.68 16.27
C ILE A 75 -5.12 8.14 15.08
N TYR A 76 -5.46 8.52 13.85
CA TYR A 76 -4.71 8.12 12.66
C TYR A 76 -3.28 8.67 12.69
N SER A 77 -3.12 9.94 13.04
CA SER A 77 -1.82 10.62 13.15
C SER A 77 -0.94 10.00 14.24
N GLN A 78 -1.51 9.65 15.41
CA GLN A 78 -0.79 8.91 16.46
C GLN A 78 -0.38 7.50 16.00
N GLY A 79 -1.21 6.83 15.18
CA GLY A 79 -0.89 5.54 14.59
C GLY A 79 0.23 5.62 13.54
N ALA A 80 0.15 6.60 12.65
CA ALA A 80 1.13 6.85 11.58
C ALA A 80 2.49 7.35 12.14
N GLY A 81 2.47 8.16 13.20
CA GLY A 81 3.65 8.68 13.88
C GLY A 81 4.37 7.69 14.80
N LYS A 82 3.95 6.43 14.87
CA LYS A 82 4.69 5.39 15.61
C LYS A 82 6.06 5.19 14.99
N SER A 83 7.09 5.15 15.85
CA SER A 83 8.50 5.02 15.45
C SER A 83 8.77 3.97 14.36
N GLY A 84 8.18 2.77 14.45
CA GLY A 84 8.36 1.73 13.43
C GLY A 84 7.79 2.08 12.05
N VAL A 85 6.61 2.71 12.00
CA VAL A 85 5.96 3.13 10.75
C VAL A 85 6.72 4.31 10.14
N MET A 86 7.12 5.28 10.97
CA MET A 86 7.93 6.43 10.54
C MET A 86 9.29 5.98 9.98
N LEU A 87 9.97 5.02 10.65
CA LEU A 87 11.24 4.46 10.19
C LEU A 87 11.08 3.76 8.83
N LEU A 88 10.02 2.95 8.67
CA LEU A 88 9.69 2.33 7.38
C LEU A 88 9.49 3.38 6.28
N GLY A 89 8.79 4.47 6.59
CA GLY A 89 8.59 5.59 5.67
C GLY A 89 9.92 6.19 5.21
N ILE A 90 10.82 6.50 6.14
CA ILE A 90 12.13 7.10 5.83
C ILE A 90 12.98 6.16 4.95
N ILE A 91 13.08 4.87 5.29
CA ILE A 91 13.91 3.94 4.51
C ILE A 91 13.34 3.72 3.09
N VAL A 92 12.01 3.65 2.93
CA VAL A 92 11.38 3.48 1.62
C VAL A 92 11.51 4.73 0.76
N LEU A 93 11.35 5.92 1.35
CA LEU A 93 11.56 7.18 0.62
C LEU A 93 13.01 7.33 0.16
N MET A 94 13.97 6.99 1.02
CA MET A 94 15.39 7.01 0.65
C MET A 94 15.72 6.00 -0.45
N ALA A 95 15.17 4.78 -0.36
CA ALA A 95 15.34 3.75 -1.38
C ALA A 95 14.75 4.16 -2.74
N GLY A 96 13.57 4.80 -2.74
CA GLY A 96 12.94 5.32 -3.96
C GLY A 96 13.78 6.41 -4.62
N ALA A 97 14.22 7.40 -3.85
CA ALA A 97 15.08 8.47 -4.35
C ALA A 97 16.43 7.93 -4.88
N PHE A 98 17.01 6.94 -4.18
CA PHE A 98 18.24 6.28 -4.63
C PHE A 98 18.03 5.47 -5.92
N SER A 99 16.90 4.77 -6.06
CA SER A 99 16.56 3.99 -7.26
C SER A 99 16.45 4.88 -8.50
N GLU A 100 15.82 6.04 -8.38
CA GLU A 100 15.76 7.02 -9.48
C GLU A 100 17.13 7.65 -9.75
N GLY A 101 17.87 8.03 -8.71
CA GLY A 101 19.23 8.59 -8.86
C GLY A 101 20.20 7.62 -9.56
N ALA A 102 20.22 6.35 -9.15
CA ALA A 102 21.00 5.29 -9.80
C ALA A 102 20.53 5.04 -11.24
N SER A 103 19.24 5.22 -11.51
CA SER A 103 18.67 5.11 -12.86
C SER A 103 19.06 6.27 -13.76
N ALA A 104 19.23 7.48 -13.23
CA ALA A 104 19.64 8.68 -13.95
C ALA A 104 21.13 8.66 -14.31
N ILE A 105 21.98 8.11 -13.43
CA ILE A 105 23.42 7.96 -13.65
C ILE A 105 23.73 6.75 -14.57
N GLY A 106 22.72 6.00 -15.00
CA GLY A 106 22.89 4.82 -15.85
C GLY A 106 23.30 3.54 -15.11
N GLY A 107 23.34 3.58 -13.77
CA GLY A 107 23.65 2.43 -12.92
C GLY A 107 22.73 1.23 -13.18
N LYS A 108 21.44 1.48 -13.46
CA LYS A 108 20.49 0.40 -13.86
C LYS A 108 20.96 -0.34 -15.12
N ALA A 109 21.46 0.38 -16.11
CA ALA A 109 21.88 -0.20 -17.39
C ALA A 109 23.23 -0.92 -17.24
N SER A 110 24.16 -0.34 -16.48
CA SER A 110 25.44 -0.96 -16.17
C SER A 110 25.28 -2.28 -15.40
N MET A 111 24.38 -2.33 -14.42
CA MET A 111 24.09 -3.56 -13.67
C MET A 111 23.43 -4.63 -14.54
N VAL A 112 22.54 -4.25 -15.47
CA VAL A 112 21.97 -5.17 -16.46
C VAL A 112 23.05 -5.69 -17.41
N ASN A 113 23.94 -4.83 -17.88
CA ASN A 113 25.05 -5.22 -18.76
C ASN A 113 26.05 -6.14 -18.05
N ILE A 114 26.37 -5.89 -16.77
CA ILE A 114 27.18 -6.79 -15.95
C ILE A 114 26.45 -8.12 -15.73
N GLY A 115 25.14 -8.11 -15.46
CA GLY A 115 24.34 -9.33 -15.33
C GLY A 115 24.36 -10.17 -16.61
N LEU A 116 24.14 -9.53 -17.77
CA LEU A 116 24.22 -10.18 -19.08
C LEU A 116 25.63 -10.67 -19.43
N SER A 117 26.67 -10.08 -18.85
CA SER A 117 28.07 -10.48 -19.05
C SER A 117 28.56 -11.56 -18.07
N LEU A 118 27.87 -11.75 -16.93
CA LEU A 118 28.09 -12.86 -15.99
C LEU A 118 27.26 -14.11 -16.32
N ILE A 119 26.07 -13.94 -16.90
CA ILE A 119 25.19 -15.03 -17.36
C ILE A 119 25.57 -15.68 -18.74
N PRO A 120 26.41 -15.11 -19.64
CA PRO A 120 26.55 -15.62 -21.01
C PRO A 120 27.31 -16.95 -21.08
N ILE A 121 27.75 -17.48 -19.95
CA ILE A 121 28.40 -18.79 -19.82
C ILE A 121 27.53 -19.89 -19.17
N PHE A 122 26.41 -19.57 -18.49
CA PHE A 122 25.65 -20.59 -17.73
C PHE A 122 24.22 -20.88 -18.22
N VAL A 123 23.56 -20.01 -19.01
CA VAL A 123 22.11 -20.19 -19.34
C VAL A 123 21.76 -20.17 -20.84
N GLN A 124 22.62 -19.70 -21.74
CA GLN A 124 22.31 -19.73 -23.19
C GLN A 124 22.30 -21.16 -23.81
N GLN A 125 22.68 -22.21 -23.06
CA GLN A 125 22.65 -23.63 -23.48
C GLN A 125 21.45 -24.41 -22.89
N ARG A 126 20.42 -23.72 -22.36
CA ARG A 126 19.25 -24.35 -21.70
C ARG A 126 17.90 -23.78 -22.14
N GLU A 127 17.83 -23.23 -23.34
CA GLU A 127 16.62 -23.16 -24.19
C GLU A 127 16.95 -23.69 -25.58
#